data_AF-A0AAN7VQB7-F1
#
_entry.id   AF-A0AAN7VQB7-F1
#
_cell.length_a   1.000
_cell.length_b   1.000
_cell.length_c   1.000
_cell.angle_alpha   90.00
_cell.angle_beta   90.00
_cell.angle_gamma   90.00
#
_symmetry.space_group_name_H-M   'P 1'
#
loop_
_entity.id
_entity.type
_entity.pdbx_description
1 polymer ?
#
loop_
_entity_poly.entity_id
_entity_poly.type
_entity_poly.pdbx_seq_one_letter_code
_entity_poly.pdbx_strand_id
1 'polypeptide(L)'
;MLLVQVLFVFVVIQNCHGTVNLIRDLLQYNVAGHPVVHKEVEYAFDPDDGVKRSQMYQEINGVHGEKAIRRLGLGIDGKEMERLQQQKIRDIYLEQDQ
;
A
#
# COMPACT_ATOMS: atom_id res chain seq x y z
N MET A 1 11.78 16.56 56.62
CA MET A 1 12.64 16.21 55.46
C MET A 1 12.18 14.96 54.73
N LEU A 2 11.93 13.84 55.43
CA LEU A 2 11.48 12.57 54.81
C LEU A 2 10.19 12.70 53.97
N LEU A 3 9.16 13.41 54.47
CA LEU A 3 7.90 13.60 53.75
C LEU A 3 8.09 14.41 52.45
N VAL A 4 8.92 15.44 52.50
CA VAL A 4 9.26 16.27 51.32
C VAL A 4 10.04 15.45 50.28
N GLN A 5 10.94 14.58 50.73
CA GLN A 5 11.68 13.67 49.84
C GLN A 5 10.76 12.64 49.17
N VAL A 6 9.80 12.07 49.92
CA VAL A 6 8.81 11.13 49.37
C VAL A 6 7.89 11.84 48.36
N LEU A 7 7.46 13.06 48.66
CA LEU A 7 6.63 13.85 47.75
C LEU A 7 7.40 14.20 46.46
N PHE A 8 8.67 14.56 46.58
CA PHE A 8 9.53 14.83 45.43
C PHE A 8 9.71 13.59 44.54
N VAL A 9 9.98 12.44 45.14
CA VAL A 9 10.09 11.16 44.40
C VAL A 9 8.77 10.80 43.72
N PHE A 10 7.63 10.99 44.39
CA PHE A 10 6.32 10.75 43.80
C PHE A 10 6.07 11.65 42.58
N VAL A 11 6.39 12.95 42.68
CA VAL A 11 6.27 13.89 41.55
C VAL A 11 7.17 13.47 40.38
N VAL A 12 8.42 13.07 40.65
CA VAL A 12 9.34 12.61 39.59
C VAL A 12 8.83 11.33 38.91
N ILE A 13 8.30 10.37 39.67
CA ILE A 13 7.73 9.14 39.12
C ILE A 13 6.50 9.42 38.25
N GLN A 14 5.57 10.28 38.71
CA GLN A 14 4.39 10.64 37.92
C GLN A 14 4.76 11.35 36.60
N ASN A 15 5.73 12.26 36.63
CA ASN A 15 6.18 12.96 35.43
C ASN A 15 6.93 12.03 34.45
N CYS A 16 7.71 11.06 34.96
CA CYS A 16 8.40 10.07 34.14
C CYS A 16 7.41 9.14 33.42
N HIS A 17 6.34 8.71 34.11
CA HIS A 17 5.32 7.87 33.50
C HIS A 17 4.55 8.61 32.39
N GLY A 18 4.24 9.89 32.59
CA GLY A 18 3.57 10.73 31.59
C GLY A 18 4.38 10.95 30.31
N THR A 19 5.69 11.20 30.43
CA THR A 19 6.56 11.44 29.26
C THR A 19 6.84 10.17 28.47
N VAL A 20 7.06 9.03 29.13
CA VAL A 20 7.24 7.74 28.46
C VAL A 20 5.99 7.34 27.69
N ASN A 21 4.80 7.54 28.28
CA ASN A 21 3.53 7.24 27.61
C ASN A 21 3.29 8.19 26.42
N LEU A 22 3.63 9.47 26.54
CA LEU A 22 3.49 10.42 25.42
C LEU A 22 4.41 10.08 24.25
N ILE A 23 5.66 9.70 24.51
CA ILE A 23 6.59 9.27 23.45
C ILE A 23 6.11 7.97 22.80
N ARG A 24 5.66 7.00 23.62
CA ARG A 24 5.09 5.75 23.13
C ARG A 24 3.87 6.00 22.25
N ASP A 25 2.95 6.83 22.70
CA ASP A 25 1.71 7.15 22.00
C ASP A 25 2.01 7.87 20.68
N LEU A 26 2.92 8.85 20.67
CA LEU A 26 3.32 9.53 19.44
C LEU A 26 3.96 8.58 18.43
N LEU A 27 4.85 7.69 18.86
CA LEU A 27 5.47 6.71 17.96
C LEU A 27 4.45 5.68 17.47
N GLN A 28 3.63 5.14 18.36
CA GLN A 28 2.66 4.10 18.04
C GLN A 28 1.56 4.63 17.12
N TYR A 29 1.04 5.84 17.35
CA TYR A 29 0.02 6.44 16.48
C TYR A 29 0.53 6.85 15.10
N ASN A 30 1.80 7.25 14.96
CA ASN A 30 2.35 7.64 13.67
C ASN A 30 2.85 6.43 12.84
N VAL A 31 3.46 5.44 13.48
CA VAL A 31 4.05 4.28 12.76
C VAL A 31 3.02 3.17 12.54
N ALA A 32 2.17 2.90 13.52
CA ALA A 32 1.22 1.78 13.48
C ALA A 32 -0.26 2.21 13.36
N GLY A 33 -0.54 3.52 13.33
CA GLY A 33 -1.90 4.05 13.33
C GLY A 33 -2.60 3.87 14.69
N HIS A 34 -3.81 4.43 14.82
CA HIS A 34 -4.60 4.31 16.05
C HIS A 34 -4.97 2.83 16.29
N PRO A 35 -4.68 2.25 17.48
CA PRO A 35 -4.82 0.82 17.77
C PRO A 35 -6.30 0.36 17.86
N VAL A 36 -7.26 1.23 17.57
CA VAL A 36 -8.69 0.91 17.51
C VAL A 36 -9.08 0.14 16.25
N VAL A 37 -8.24 0.12 15.20
CA VAL A 37 -8.61 -0.46 13.89
C VAL A 37 -8.03 -1.87 13.66
N HIS A 38 -7.36 -2.48 14.65
CA HIS A 38 -6.93 -3.87 14.53
C HIS A 38 -8.14 -4.78 14.75
N LYS A 39 -8.98 -4.93 13.72
CA LYS A 39 -10.02 -5.96 13.72
C LYS A 39 -9.31 -7.31 13.52
N GLU A 40 -9.59 -8.24 14.41
CA GLU A 40 -9.28 -9.64 14.14
C GLU A 40 -10.07 -10.05 12.90
N VAL A 41 -9.34 -10.37 11.82
CA VAL A 41 -9.93 -10.85 10.57
C VAL A 41 -9.39 -12.26 10.36
N GLU A 42 -10.31 -13.22 10.32
CA GLU A 42 -10.00 -14.58 9.90
C GLU A 42 -10.00 -14.63 8.37
N TYR A 43 -8.89 -15.10 7.80
CA TYR A 43 -8.77 -15.37 6.37
C TYR A 43 -8.73 -16.88 6.15
N ALA A 44 -9.57 -17.36 5.22
CA ALA A 44 -9.44 -18.71 4.71
C ALA A 44 -8.24 -18.77 3.75
N PHE A 45 -7.04 -19.02 4.29
CA PHE A 45 -5.82 -19.15 3.51
C PHE A 45 -5.78 -20.51 2.81
N ASP A 46 -5.88 -20.51 1.47
CA ASP A 46 -5.56 -21.67 0.63
C ASP A 46 -4.15 -21.46 0.02
N PRO A 47 -3.17 -22.33 0.32
CA PRO A 47 -1.81 -22.20 -0.23
C PRO A 47 -1.76 -22.30 -1.75
N ASP A 48 -2.75 -22.94 -2.39
CA ASP A 48 -2.80 -23.11 -3.85
C ASP A 48 -3.52 -21.95 -4.56
N ASP A 49 -4.18 -21.05 -3.83
CA ASP A 49 -4.99 -19.97 -4.42
C ASP A 49 -4.13 -19.04 -5.28
N GLY A 50 -2.86 -18.81 -4.88
CA GLY A 50 -1.91 -18.02 -5.66
C GLY A 50 -1.63 -18.60 -7.04
N VAL A 51 -1.45 -19.93 -7.13
CA VAL A 51 -1.18 -20.62 -8.41
C VAL A 51 -2.41 -20.58 -9.30
N LYS A 52 -3.59 -20.91 -8.75
CA LYS A 52 -4.87 -20.89 -9.48
C LYS A 52 -5.17 -19.50 -10.03
N ARG A 53 -5.05 -18.45 -9.20
CA ARG A 53 -5.28 -17.05 -9.62
C ARG A 53 -4.28 -16.58 -10.66
N SER A 54 -3.02 -17.01 -10.56
CA SER A 54 -2.00 -16.68 -11.56
C SER A 54 -2.37 -17.24 -12.93
N GLN A 55 -2.81 -18.50 -12.99
CA GLN A 55 -3.27 -19.12 -14.24
C GLN A 55 -4.47 -18.38 -14.83
N MET A 56 -5.51 -18.12 -14.02
CA MET A 56 -6.70 -17.37 -14.45
C MET A 56 -6.33 -15.97 -14.94
N TYR A 57 -5.42 -15.28 -14.27
CA TYR A 57 -4.96 -13.96 -14.68
C TYR A 57 -4.27 -14.02 -16.04
N GLN A 58 -3.39 -15.01 -16.25
CA GLN A 58 -2.66 -15.16 -17.52
C GLN A 58 -3.58 -15.51 -18.68
N GLU A 59 -4.62 -16.31 -18.46
CA GLU A 59 -5.63 -16.61 -19.49
C GLU A 59 -6.35 -15.34 -19.96
N ILE A 60 -6.77 -14.49 -19.01
CA ILE A 60 -7.54 -13.27 -19.29
C ILE A 60 -6.66 -12.13 -19.84
N ASN A 61 -5.45 -12.00 -19.30
CA ASN A 61 -4.59 -10.81 -19.50
C ASN A 61 -3.28 -11.10 -20.24
N GLY A 62 -2.95 -12.35 -20.54
CA GLY A 62 -1.67 -12.77 -21.13
C GLY A 62 -0.63 -13.14 -20.07
N VAL A 63 0.42 -13.86 -20.47
CA VAL A 63 1.44 -14.47 -19.59
C VAL A 63 2.11 -13.44 -18.66
N HIS A 64 2.16 -12.17 -19.07
CA HIS A 64 2.65 -11.05 -18.26
C HIS A 64 1.68 -9.85 -18.20
N GLY A 65 0.38 -10.07 -18.40
CA GLY A 65 -0.59 -8.98 -18.41
C GLY A 65 -0.53 -8.07 -19.65
N GLU A 66 0.09 -8.54 -20.73
CA GLU A 66 0.28 -7.82 -22.00
C GLU A 66 -1.04 -7.24 -22.55
N LYS A 67 -2.12 -8.03 -22.46
CA LYS A 67 -3.46 -7.61 -22.88
C LYS A 67 -4.04 -6.59 -21.90
N ALA A 68 -3.77 -6.71 -20.60
CA ALA A 68 -4.20 -5.71 -19.62
C ALA A 68 -3.52 -4.36 -19.85
N ILE A 69 -2.21 -4.35 -20.06
CA ILE A 69 -1.44 -3.14 -20.39
C ILE A 69 -1.97 -2.51 -21.68
N ARG A 70 -2.23 -3.33 -22.70
CA ARG A 70 -2.83 -2.86 -23.96
C ARG A 70 -4.18 -2.19 -23.74
N ARG A 71 -5.08 -2.80 -22.97
CA ARG A 71 -6.40 -2.21 -22.63
C ARG A 71 -6.28 -0.92 -21.82
N LEU A 72 -5.29 -0.81 -20.94
CA LEU A 72 -5.02 0.41 -20.19
C LEU A 72 -4.59 1.56 -21.12
N GLY A 73 -3.71 1.28 -22.09
CA GLY A 73 -3.22 2.29 -23.03
C GLY A 73 -4.16 2.59 -24.20
N LEU A 74 -4.90 1.59 -24.68
CA LEU A 74 -5.76 1.69 -25.86
C LEU A 74 -7.25 1.76 -25.53
N GLY A 75 -7.67 1.60 -24.27
CA GLY A 75 -9.08 1.51 -23.89
C GLY A 75 -9.73 0.16 -24.23
N ILE A 76 -11.01 0.00 -23.85
CA ILE A 76 -11.83 -1.22 -24.04
C ILE A 76 -13.11 -0.97 -24.86
N ASP A 77 -13.23 0.20 -25.47
CA ASP A 77 -14.42 0.67 -26.22
C ASP A 77 -14.47 0.15 -27.67
N GLY A 78 -13.62 -0.82 -28.02
CA GLY A 78 -13.54 -1.39 -29.37
C GLY A 78 -12.78 -0.53 -30.39
N LYS A 79 -12.29 0.65 -30.00
CA LYS A 79 -11.49 1.54 -30.87
C LYS A 79 -9.98 1.33 -30.74
N GLU A 80 -9.58 0.19 -30.18
CA GLU A 80 -8.18 -0.15 -29.88
C GLU A 80 -7.28 -0.07 -31.12
N MET A 81 -7.77 -0.59 -32.26
CA MET A 81 -7.00 -0.66 -33.50
C MET A 81 -6.72 0.73 -34.09
N GLU A 82 -7.68 1.65 -34.01
CA GLU A 82 -7.51 3.03 -34.47
C GLU A 82 -6.45 3.75 -33.62
N ARG A 83 -6.53 3.64 -32.29
CA ARG A 83 -5.55 4.23 -31.37
C ARG A 83 -4.16 3.62 -31.55
N LEU A 84 -4.07 2.31 -31.77
CA LEU A 84 -2.80 1.64 -32.04
C LEU A 84 -2.17 2.15 -33.33
N GLN A 85 -2.97 2.36 -34.38
CA GLN A 85 -2.47 2.96 -35.63
C GLN A 85 -1.96 4.38 -35.41
N GLN A 86 -2.72 5.22 -34.68
CA GLN A 86 -2.29 6.57 -34.33
C GLN A 86 -0.98 6.59 -33.54
N GLN A 87 -0.80 5.66 -32.59
CA GLN A 87 0.44 5.51 -31.83
C GLN A 87 1.62 5.17 -32.75
N LYS A 88 1.47 4.18 -33.64
CA LYS A 88 2.52 3.82 -34.60
C LYS A 88 2.92 4.98 -35.50
N ILE A 89 1.94 5.74 -36.00
CA ILE A 89 2.19 6.90 -36.86
C ILE A 89 2.99 7.95 -36.09
N ARG A 90 2.58 8.26 -34.85
CA ARG A 90 3.31 9.20 -33.99
C ARG A 90 4.75 8.74 -33.74
N ASP A 91 4.95 7.46 -33.43
CA ASP A 91 6.27 6.93 -33.09
C ASP A 91 7.21 7.00 -34.32
N ILE A 92 6.70 6.72 -35.54
CA ILE A 92 7.46 6.93 -36.79
C ILE A 92 7.89 8.40 -36.95
N TYR A 93 6.99 9.36 -36.69
CA TYR A 93 7.34 10.78 -36.80
C TYR A 93 8.38 11.22 -35.77
N LEU A 94 8.32 10.68 -34.55
CA LEU A 94 9.32 10.98 -33.51
C LEU A 94 10.69 10.40 -33.86
N GLU A 95 10.76 9.22 -34.47
CA GLU A 95 12.01 8.62 -34.93
C GLU A 95 12.65 9.37 -36.12
N GLN A 96 11.85 10.04 -36.94
CA GLN A 96 12.34 10.83 -38.08
C GLN A 96 12.92 12.20 -37.67
N ASP A 97 12.53 12.73 -36.50
CA ASP A 97 12.91 14.04 -36.00
C ASP A 97 14.16 13.98 -35.09
N GLN A 98 14.74 12.79 -34.90
CA GLN A 98 15.99 12.53 -34.16
C GLN A 98 17.17 12.25 -35.08
#